data_AF-A0A3D5E9V1-F1
#
_entry.id   AF-A0A3D5E9V1-F1
#
_cell.length_a   1.000
_cell.length_b   1.000
_cell.length_c   1.000
_cell.angle_alpha   90.00
_cell.angle_beta   90.00
_cell.angle_gamma   90.00
#
_symmetry.space_group_name_H-M   'P 1'
#
loop_
_entity.id
_entity.type
_entity.pdbx_description
1 polymer ?
#
loop_
_entity_poly.entity_id
_entity_poly.type
_entity_poly.pdbx_seq_one_letter_code
_entity_poly.pdbx_strand_id
1 'polypeptide(L)'
;MGRHFGLLVYINSLKLTNFRNYSQVDLLLDKGLNLFVGENAQGKSNLLEAIYLLSTLRSSRASSDSDLVCRDVLESEFPVAR
;
A
#
# COMPACT_ATOMS: atom_id res chain seq x y z
N MET A 1 6.16 -19.74 34.98
CA MET A 1 6.46 -18.70 33.98
C MET A 1 5.42 -18.78 32.88
N GLY A 2 4.34 -17.99 32.99
CA GLY A 2 3.29 -17.93 31.98
C GLY A 2 3.80 -17.17 30.76
N ARG A 3 3.89 -17.84 29.61
CA ARG A 3 4.08 -17.17 28.33
C ARG A 3 2.83 -16.33 28.08
N HIS A 4 2.94 -15.01 28.22
CA HIS A 4 1.94 -14.09 27.69
C HIS A 4 1.90 -14.29 26.18
N PHE A 5 0.92 -15.06 25.68
CA PHE A 5 0.50 -15.01 24.28
C PHE A 5 -0.22 -13.67 24.09
N GLY A 6 0.56 -12.60 23.90
CA GLY A 6 0.02 -11.36 23.35
C GLY A 6 -0.59 -11.67 21.99
N LEU A 7 -1.82 -11.21 21.75
CA LEU A 7 -2.45 -11.33 20.45
C LEU A 7 -1.53 -10.69 19.41
N LEU A 8 -0.99 -11.52 18.51
CA LEU A 8 -0.18 -11.03 17.39
C LEU A 8 -1.12 -10.35 16.39
N VAL A 9 -0.97 -9.04 16.26
CA VAL A 9 -1.65 -8.24 15.24
C VAL A 9 -0.95 -8.44 13.90
N TYR A 10 -1.74 -8.63 12.85
CA TYR A 10 -1.26 -8.72 11.48
C TYR A 10 -2.31 -8.11 10.53
N ILE A 11 -1.86 -7.72 9.34
CA ILE A 11 -2.74 -7.23 8.29
C ILE A 11 -3.32 -8.46 7.58
N ASN A 12 -4.64 -8.63 7.63
CA ASN A 12 -5.33 -9.74 6.94
C ASN A 12 -5.61 -9.43 5.46
N SER A 13 -5.85 -8.15 5.14
CA SER A 13 -6.14 -7.73 3.78
C SER A 13 -5.66 -6.31 3.52
N LEU A 14 -5.20 -6.07 2.29
CA LEU A 14 -4.82 -4.75 1.80
C LEU A 14 -5.59 -4.45 0.52
N LYS A 15 -6.34 -3.35 0.54
CA LYS A 15 -7.06 -2.84 -0.64
C LYS A 15 -6.53 -1.47 -0.99
N LEU A 16 -6.13 -1.29 -2.25
CA LEU A 16 -5.66 -0.01 -2.78
C LEU A 16 -6.50 0.34 -4.00
N THR A 17 -6.92 1.60 -4.06
CA THR A 17 -7.60 2.18 -5.21
C THR A 17 -6.87 3.46 -5.57
N ASN A 18 -6.48 3.59 -6.83
CA ASN A 18 -5.84 4.78 -7.37
C ASN A 18 -4.61 5.23 -6.55
N PHE A 19 -3.74 4.28 -6.19
CA PHE A 19 -2.54 4.54 -5.37
C PHE A 19 -1.26 4.27 -6.17
N ARG A 20 -0.40 5.27 -6.34
CA ARG A 20 0.88 5.20 -7.06
C ARG A 20 0.77 4.63 -8.49
N ASN A 21 1.09 3.36 -8.70
CA ASN A 21 0.94 2.68 -10.00
C ASN A 21 -0.15 1.61 -9.98
N TYR A 22 -0.92 1.52 -8.89
CA TYR A 22 -2.04 0.62 -8.75
C TYR A 22 -3.34 1.37 -9.02
N SER A 23 -4.01 1.04 -10.12
CA SER A 23 -5.40 1.44 -10.34
C SER A 23 -6.32 0.75 -9.33
N GLN A 24 -6.16 -0.56 -9.16
CA GLN A 24 -6.84 -1.34 -8.13
C GLN A 24 -6.00 -2.55 -7.71
N VAL A 25 -5.97 -2.82 -6.40
CA VAL A 25 -5.38 -4.02 -5.80
C VAL A 25 -6.27 -4.50 -4.65
N ASP A 26 -6.52 -5.80 -4.59
CA ASP A 26 -7.16 -6.47 -3.46
C ASP A 26 -6.33 -7.71 -3.10
N LEU A 27 -5.70 -7.69 -1.93
CA LEU A 27 -4.78 -8.73 -1.48
C LEU A 27 -5.22 -9.28 -0.13
N LEU A 28 -5.27 -10.61 -0.05
CA LEU A 28 -5.27 -11.33 1.22
C LEU A 28 -3.82 -11.59 1.61
N LEU A 29 -3.53 -11.42 2.90
CA LEU A 29 -2.18 -11.59 3.46
C LEU A 29 -2.21 -12.66 4.54
N ASP A 30 -1.21 -13.51 4.51
CA ASP A 30 -1.05 -14.57 5.49
C ASP A 30 -0.35 -14.05 6.76
N LYS A 31 -0.55 -14.76 7.87
CA LYS A 31 0.25 -14.55 9.07
C LYS A 31 1.71 -14.93 8.80
N GLY A 32 2.64 -14.07 9.21
CA GLY A 32 4.08 -14.33 9.04
C GLY A 32 4.63 -13.70 7.76
N LEU A 33 5.43 -14.46 7.01
CA LEU A 33 6.16 -13.95 5.84
C LEU A 33 5.28 -13.96 4.59
N ASN A 34 5.10 -12.79 3.98
CA ASN A 34 4.49 -12.63 2.67
C ASN A 34 5.57 -12.21 1.66
N LEU A 35 5.78 -12.99 0.60
CA LEU A 35 6.79 -12.72 -0.42
C LEU A 35 6.15 -12.16 -1.69
N PHE A 36 6.48 -10.90 -2.03
CA PHE A 36 6.04 -10.26 -3.27
C PHE A 36 7.15 -10.35 -4.33
N VAL A 37 6.87 -11.02 -5.44
CA VAL A 37 7.83 -11.26 -6.53
C VAL A 37 7.39 -10.55 -7.80
N GLY A 38 8.36 -10.06 -8.57
CA GLY A 38 8.12 -9.42 -9.86
C GLY A 38 9.30 -8.57 -10.29
N GLU A 39 9.25 -8.02 -11.50
CA GLU A 39 10.31 -7.18 -12.06
C GLU A 39 10.48 -5.85 -11.31
N ASN A 40 11.63 -5.19 -11.52
CA ASN A 40 11.84 -3.84 -11.03
C ASN A 40 10.76 -2.88 -11.54
N ALA A 41 10.46 -1.85 -10.74
CA ALA A 41 9.41 -0.86 -11.01
C ALA A 41 7.95 -1.39 -11.11
N GLN A 42 7.68 -2.67 -10.84
CA GLN A 42 6.31 -3.24 -10.85
C GLN A 42 5.45 -2.92 -9.62
N GLY A 43 5.82 -1.93 -8.79
CA GLY A 43 5.01 -1.52 -7.65
C GLY A 43 5.24 -2.25 -6.32
N LYS A 44 6.20 -3.19 -6.23
CA LYS A 44 6.54 -3.88 -4.97
C LYS A 44 6.85 -2.91 -3.82
N SER A 45 7.69 -1.90 -4.07
CA SER A 45 7.99 -0.86 -3.07
C SER A 45 6.80 0.06 -2.79
N ASN A 46 5.90 0.26 -3.75
CA ASN A 46 4.68 1.04 -3.55
C ASN A 46 3.71 0.30 -2.62
N LEU A 47 3.65 -1.03 -2.70
CA LEU A 47 2.84 -1.84 -1.78
C LEU A 47 3.33 -1.73 -0.34
N LEU A 48 4.65 -1.80 -0.13
CA LEU A 48 5.26 -1.57 1.20
C LEU A 48 5.03 -0.14 1.69
N GLU A 49 5.10 0.84 0.80
CA GLU A 49 4.79 2.24 1.12
C GLU A 49 3.33 2.43 1.53
N ALA A 50 2.37 1.76 0.89
CA ALA A 50 0.97 1.82 1.28
C ALA A 50 0.75 1.29 2.70
N ILE A 51 1.39 0.16 3.04
CA ILE A 51 1.34 -0.41 4.40
C ILE A 51 1.95 0.58 5.41
N TYR A 52 3.11 1.16 5.08
CA TYR A 52 3.76 2.16 5.93
C TYR A 52 2.87 3.39 6.13
N LEU A 53 2.28 3.92 5.07
CA LEU A 53 1.37 5.06 5.10
C LEU A 53 0.15 4.78 5.97
N LEU A 54 -0.54 3.65 5.78
CA LEU A 54 -1.70 3.27 6.58
C LEU A 54 -1.37 3.08 8.07
N SER A 55 -0.13 2.69 8.37
CA SER A 55 0.32 2.48 9.75
C SER A 55 0.81 3.75 10.45
N THR A 56 1.27 4.75 9.69
CA THR A 56 2.01 5.90 10.25
C THR A 56 1.48 7.26 9.83
N LEU A 57 0.56 7.31 8.86
CA LEU A 57 0.07 8.51 8.18
C LEU A 57 1.20 9.33 7.54
N ARG A 58 2.31 8.69 7.19
CA ARG A 58 3.46 9.33 6.55
C ARG A 58 3.89 8.56 5.31
N SER A 59 4.44 9.28 4.34
CA SER A 59 5.25 8.69 3.27
C SER A 59 6.61 9.38 3.26
N SER A 60 7.68 8.58 3.12
CA SER A 60 9.04 9.08 2.98
C SER A 60 9.39 9.50 1.54
N ARG A 61 8.58 9.09 0.56
CA ARG A 61 8.85 9.27 -0.87
C ARG A 61 7.90 10.27 -1.52
N ALA A 62 6.82 10.66 -0.86
CA ALA A 62 5.89 11.66 -1.35
C ALA A 62 6.26 13.03 -0.77
N SER A 63 6.28 14.06 -1.63
CA SER A 63 6.43 15.45 -1.22
C SER A 63 5.06 16.12 -1.02
N SER A 64 4.01 15.54 -1.61
CA SER A 64 2.62 15.96 -1.48
C SER A 64 1.67 14.77 -1.62
N ASP A 65 0.41 14.94 -1.20
CA ASP A 65 -0.59 13.86 -1.29
C ASP A 65 -0.89 13.45 -2.74
N SER A 66 -0.77 14.36 -3.70
CA SER A 66 -0.96 14.05 -5.12
C SER A 66 0.09 13.06 -5.64
N ASP A 67 1.30 13.01 -5.07
CA ASP A 67 2.31 12.03 -5.45
C ASP A 67 1.88 10.59 -5.11
N LEU A 68 0.95 10.42 -4.18
CA LEU A 68 0.41 9.13 -3.78
C LEU A 68 -0.73 8.65 -4.69
N VAL A 69 -1.34 9.55 -5.46
CA VAL A 69 -2.45 9.21 -6.36
C VAL A 69 -1.92 8.50 -7.61
N CYS A 70 -2.73 7.61 -8.17
CA CYS A 70 -2.39 6.91 -9.39
C CYS A 70 -2.20 7.89 -10.57
N ARG A 71 -1.09 7.75 -11.30
CA ARG A 71 -0.75 8.64 -12.42
C ARG A 71 -1.83 8.66 -13.50
N ASP A 72 -2.31 7.49 -13.90
CA ASP A 72 -3.36 7.35 -14.92
C ASP A 72 -4.65 8.11 -14.55
N VAL A 73 -4.91 8.21 -13.24
CA VAL A 73 -6.06 8.95 -12.69
C VAL A 73 -5.80 10.45 -12.78
N LEU A 74 -4.64 10.90 -12.31
CA LEU A 74 -4.24 12.31 -12.40
C LEU A 74 -4.21 12.85 -13.83
N GLU A 75 -3.93 12.01 -14.82
CA GLU A 75 -3.85 12.38 -16.24
C GLU A 75 -5.21 12.29 -16.96
N SER A 76 -6.26 11.75 -16.33
CA SER A 76 -7.56 11.54 -16.99
C SER A 76 -8.29 12.84 -17.36
N GLU A 77 -8.99 12.87 -18.51
CA GLU A 77 -9.71 14.08 -18.94
C GLU A 77 -10.88 14.46 -18.01
N PHE A 78 -11.40 13.49 -17.25
CA PHE A 78 -12.47 13.71 -16.29
C PHE A 78 -11.91 14.21 -14.95
N PRO A 79 -12.58 15.17 -14.27
CA PRO A 79 -12.14 15.66 -12.98
C PRO A 79 -12.30 14.56 -11.92
N VAL A 80 -11.19 13.91 -11.60
CA VAL A 80 -11.03 13.01 -10.45
C VAL A 80 -10.31 13.78 -9.37
N ALA A 81 -10.99 14.08 -8.25
CA ALA A 81 -10.48 14.76 -7.05
C ALA A 81 -9.08 15.41 -7.24
N ARG A 82 -9.01 16.47 -8.04
CA ARG A 82 -7.81 17.30 -8.26
C ARG A 82 -7.89 18.52 -7.37
#